data_AF-A0A3P8KXB9-F1
#
_entry.id   AF-A0A3P8KXB9-F1
#
_cell.length_a   1.000
_cell.length_b   1.000
_cell.length_c   1.000
_cell.angle_alpha   90.00
_cell.angle_beta   90.00
_cell.angle_gamma   90.00
#
_symmetry.space_group_name_H-M   'P 1'
#
loop_
_entity.id
_entity.type
_entity.pdbx_description
1 polymer ?
#
loop_
_entity_poly.entity_id
_entity_poly.type
_entity_poly.pdbx_seq_one_letter_code
_entity_poly.pdbx_strand_id
1 'polypeptide(L)'
;MILSARKLKLNAMVSIATIAKLLIQPFIAWAIVVAFGLHGSVAITAILMIALSAGFFGVVFGNRFGVQSPDAEAVLLLSSVLCILSLPLFITLTSGI
;
A
#
# COMPACT_ATOMS: atom_id res chain seq x y z
N MET A 1 -0.43 -8.87 20.67
CA MET A 1 0.45 -10.01 20.34
C MET A 1 0.00 -10.64 19.02
N ILE A 2 0.46 -10.12 17.88
CA ILE A 2 0.19 -10.72 16.55
C ILE A 2 1.50 -11.27 15.96
N LEU A 3 2.65 -10.65 16.31
CA LEU A 3 3.99 -11.04 15.85
C LEU A 3 4.52 -12.38 16.37
N SER A 4 3.99 -12.90 17.48
CA SER A 4 4.62 -14.03 18.20
C SER A 4 4.15 -15.42 17.72
N ALA A 5 3.18 -15.50 16.80
CA ALA A 5 2.49 -16.77 16.48
C ALA A 5 2.63 -17.25 15.02
N ARG A 6 3.07 -16.43 14.06
CA ARG A 6 3.15 -16.84 12.65
C ARG A 6 4.43 -16.37 11.98
N LYS A 7 5.20 -17.34 11.47
CA LYS A 7 6.43 -17.11 10.71
C LYS A 7 6.10 -16.24 9.49
N LEU A 8 6.78 -15.10 9.34
CA LEU A 8 6.78 -14.32 8.10
C LEU A 8 7.20 -15.24 6.95
N LYS A 9 6.24 -15.70 6.18
CA LYS A 9 6.48 -16.46 4.94
C LYS A 9 6.45 -15.47 3.80
N LEU A 10 7.64 -15.10 3.33
CA LEU A 10 7.79 -14.42 2.04
C LEU A 10 7.39 -15.41 0.94
N ASN A 11 6.11 -15.39 0.59
CA ASN A 11 5.56 -16.12 -0.53
C ASN A 11 5.44 -15.17 -1.74
N ALA A 12 5.31 -15.73 -2.95
CA ALA A 12 5.05 -14.97 -4.16
C ALA A 12 3.82 -14.06 -4.01
N MET A 13 2.75 -14.56 -3.37
CA MET A 13 1.53 -13.78 -3.12
C MET A 13 1.78 -12.55 -2.25
N VAL A 14 2.53 -12.70 -1.15
CA VAL A 14 2.89 -11.57 -0.26
C VAL A 14 3.72 -10.54 -1.03
N SER A 15 4.72 -11.01 -1.79
CA SER A 15 5.60 -10.13 -2.55
C SER A 15 4.84 -9.35 -3.63
N ILE A 16 3.99 -10.03 -4.41
CA ILE A 16 3.15 -9.41 -5.43
C ILE A 16 2.18 -8.42 -4.81
N ALA A 17 1.50 -8.78 -3.72
CA ALA A 17 0.56 -7.90 -3.04
C ALA A 17 1.24 -6.66 -2.44
N THR A 18 2.43 -6.81 -1.87
CA THR A 18 3.24 -5.69 -1.37
C THR A 18 3.66 -4.76 -2.51
N ILE A 19 4.16 -5.30 -3.64
CA ILE A 19 4.52 -4.51 -4.82
C ILE A 19 3.28 -3.80 -5.39
N ALA A 20 2.16 -4.50 -5.48
CA ALA A 20 0.91 -3.94 -5.97
C ALA A 20 0.45 -2.76 -5.12
N LYS A 21 0.53 -2.90 -3.79
CA LYS A 21 0.11 -1.86 -2.84
C LYS A 21 1.05 -0.64 -2.82
N LEU A 22 2.35 -0.86 -2.94
CA LEU A 22 3.35 0.20 -2.81
C LEU A 22 3.66 0.91 -4.12
N LEU A 23 3.51 0.24 -5.27
CA LEU A 23 3.90 0.77 -6.57
C LEU A 23 2.74 0.79 -7.56
N ILE A 24 2.13 -0.36 -7.85
CA ILE A 24 1.15 -0.46 -8.95
C ILE A 24 -0.07 0.42 -8.68
N GLN A 25 -0.68 0.32 -7.50
CA GLN A 25 -1.89 1.07 -7.15
C GLN A 25 -1.63 2.59 -7.10
N PRO A 26 -0.54 3.10 -6.48
CA PRO A 26 -0.23 4.53 -6.54
C PRO A 26 0.14 5.04 -7.94
N PHE A 27 0.81 4.24 -8.77
CA PHE A 27 1.06 4.61 -10.17
C PHE A 27 -0.22 4.70 -11.00
N ILE A 28 -1.19 3.81 -10.77
CA ILE A 28 -2.51 3.91 -11.40
C ILE A 28 -3.18 5.23 -10.99
N ALA A 29 -3.15 5.59 -9.70
CA ALA A 29 -3.71 6.85 -9.23
C ALA A 29 -3.04 8.07 -9.87
N TRP A 30 -1.70 8.08 -9.91
CA TRP A 30 -0.93 9.12 -10.58
C TRP A 30 -1.26 9.22 -12.08
N ALA A 31 -1.35 8.08 -12.78
CA ALA A 31 -1.70 8.05 -14.20
C ALA A 31 -3.10 8.61 -14.46
N ILE A 32 -4.07 8.33 -13.60
CA ILE A 32 -5.42 8.93 -13.68
C ILE A 32 -5.34 10.43 -13.48
N VAL A 33 -4.62 10.91 -12.46
CA VAL A 33 -4.45 12.36 -12.21
C VAL A 33 -3.86 13.07 -13.43
N VAL A 34 -2.81 12.51 -14.03
CA VAL A 34 -2.17 13.09 -15.23
C VAL A 34 -3.09 13.01 -16.45
N ALA A 35 -3.75 11.87 -16.70
CA ALA A 35 -4.61 11.68 -17.86
C ALA A 35 -5.85 12.60 -17.87
N PHE A 36 -6.38 12.93 -16.69
CA PHE A 36 -7.54 13.80 -16.53
C PHE A 36 -7.17 15.27 -16.24
N GLY A 37 -5.88 15.62 -16.18
CA GLY A 37 -5.43 16.98 -15.85
C GLY A 37 -5.94 17.45 -14.48
N LEU A 38 -5.94 16.56 -13.48
CA LEU A 38 -6.37 16.91 -12.13
C LEU A 38 -5.25 17.69 -11.44
N HIS A 39 -5.57 18.88 -10.95
CA HIS A 39 -4.61 19.78 -10.32
C HIS A 39 -5.00 20.15 -8.88
N GLY A 40 -4.02 20.71 -8.17
CA GLY A 40 -4.20 21.24 -6.83
C GLY A 40 -3.95 20.24 -5.72
N SER A 41 -4.08 20.71 -4.49
CA SER A 41 -3.72 19.96 -3.27
C SER A 41 -4.50 18.65 -3.12
N VAL A 42 -5.75 18.60 -3.62
CA VAL A 42 -6.58 17.39 -3.54
C VAL A 42 -6.01 16.26 -4.42
N ALA A 43 -5.50 16.55 -5.61
CA ALA A 43 -4.91 15.55 -6.50
C ALA A 43 -3.63 14.94 -5.90
N ILE A 44 -2.75 15.80 -5.38
CA ILE A 44 -1.52 15.38 -4.68
C ILE A 44 -1.88 14.53 -3.46
N THR A 45 -2.81 15.00 -2.63
CA THR A 45 -3.24 14.28 -1.42
C THR A 45 -3.83 12.92 -1.76
N ALA A 46 -4.63 12.80 -2.82
CA ALA A 46 -5.20 11.53 -3.24
C ALA A 46 -4.12 10.50 -3.63
N ILE A 47 -3.11 10.91 -4.41
CA ILE A 47 -2.00 10.04 -4.79
C ILE A 47 -1.22 9.58 -3.55
N LEU A 48 -0.87 10.53 -2.67
CA LEU A 48 -0.10 10.23 -1.47
C LEU A 48 -0.86 9.34 -0.50
N MET A 49 -2.17 9.55 -0.34
CA MET A 49 -3.02 8.68 0.48
C MET A 49 -3.05 7.24 -0.02
N ILE A 50 -3.02 7.05 -1.35
CA ILE A 50 -2.94 5.72 -1.96
C ILE A 50 -1.53 5.13 -1.82
N ALA A 51 -0.49 5.96 -1.85
CA ALA A 51 0.91 5.56 -1.70
C ALA A 51 1.31 5.09 -0.29
N LEU A 52 0.51 5.42 0.74
CA LEU A 52 0.74 4.95 2.11
C LEU A 52 0.71 3.42 2.22
N SER A 53 1.30 2.90 3.30
CA SER A 53 1.26 1.48 3.65
C SER A 53 -0.16 0.88 3.65
N ALA A 54 -0.26 -0.45 3.52
CA ALA A 54 -1.54 -1.14 3.72
C ALA A 54 -2.15 -0.81 5.09
N GLY A 55 -3.48 -0.75 5.14
CA GLY A 55 -4.23 -0.47 6.36
C GLY A 55 -4.48 -1.73 7.20
N PHE A 56 -4.44 -1.59 8.52
CA PHE A 56 -4.72 -2.68 9.47
C PHE A 56 -6.15 -3.24 9.34
N PHE A 57 -7.10 -2.41 8.89
CA PHE A 57 -8.50 -2.79 8.78
C PHE A 57 -8.74 -4.00 7.88
N GLY A 58 -7.97 -4.20 6.82
CA GLY A 58 -8.11 -5.38 5.96
C GLY A 58 -7.91 -6.69 6.73
N VAL A 59 -6.95 -6.72 7.65
CA VAL A 59 -6.71 -7.86 8.55
C VAL A 59 -7.85 -8.01 9.55
N VAL A 60 -8.33 -6.91 10.15
CA VAL A 60 -9.45 -6.95 11.12
C VAL A 60 -10.74 -7.47 10.48
N PHE A 61 -11.07 -7.03 9.27
CA PHE A 61 -12.22 -7.55 8.53
C PHE A 61 -12.01 -9.01 8.16
N GLY A 62 -10.82 -9.39 7.70
CA GLY A 62 -10.47 -10.79 7.45
C GLY A 62 -10.71 -11.68 8.68
N ASN A 63 -10.31 -11.16 9.85
CA ASN A 63 -10.52 -11.80 11.14
C ASN A 63 -12.00 -11.91 11.52
N ARG A 64 -12.80 -10.88 11.24
CA ARG A 64 -14.23 -10.87 11.53
C ARG A 64 -15.02 -11.87 10.69
N PHE A 65 -14.61 -12.12 9.45
CA PHE A 65 -15.27 -13.04 8.52
C PHE A 65 -14.65 -14.45 8.47
N GLY A 66 -13.71 -14.77 9.37
CA GLY A 66 -13.07 -16.09 9.43
C GLY A 66 -12.07 -16.38 8.29
N VAL A 67 -11.77 -15.39 7.44
CA VAL A 67 -10.81 -15.47 6.33
C VAL A 67 -9.42 -14.96 6.75
N GLN A 68 -8.94 -15.44 7.90
CA GLN A 68 -7.63 -15.06 8.45
C GLN A 68 -6.49 -15.58 7.57
N SER A 69 -5.81 -14.68 6.88
CA SER A 69 -4.64 -15.02 6.07
C SER A 69 -3.35 -14.52 6.73
N PRO A 70 -2.37 -15.41 7.02
CA PRO A 70 -1.01 -14.99 7.37
C PRO A 70 -0.42 -14.02 6.34
N ASP A 71 -0.84 -14.15 5.08
CA ASP A 71 -0.33 -13.34 3.98
C ASP A 71 -0.80 -11.88 4.11
N ALA A 72 -2.03 -11.65 4.58
CA ALA A 72 -2.55 -10.29 4.77
C ALA A 72 -1.80 -9.52 5.87
N GLU A 73 -1.46 -10.21 6.97
CA GLU A 73 -0.62 -9.66 8.04
C GLU A 73 0.81 -9.41 7.57
N ALA A 74 1.37 -10.34 6.79
CA ALA A 74 2.70 -10.18 6.21
C ALA A 74 2.77 -8.98 5.26
N VAL A 75 1.77 -8.80 4.39
CA VAL A 75 1.68 -7.64 3.48
C VAL A 75 1.58 -6.34 4.28
N LEU A 76 0.79 -6.31 5.36
CA LEU A 76 0.69 -5.16 6.23
C LEU A 76 2.06 -4.77 6.82
N LEU A 77 2.77 -5.73 7.41
CA LEU A 77 4.07 -5.49 8.02
C LEU A 77 5.13 -5.09 6.98
N LEU A 78 5.21 -5.82 5.87
CA LEU A 78 6.17 -5.54 4.79
C LEU A 78 5.90 -4.18 4.15
N SER A 79 4.65 -3.87 3.83
CA SER A 79 4.31 -2.55 3.27
C SER A 79 4.58 -1.42 4.26
N SER A 80 4.39 -1.63 5.56
CA SER A 80 4.70 -0.61 6.58
C SER A 80 6.18 -0.23 6.59
N VAL A 81 7.07 -1.22 6.49
CA VAL A 81 8.52 -0.98 6.46
C VAL A 81 8.98 -0.44 5.10
N LEU A 82 8.55 -1.09 4.02
CA LEU A 82 8.98 -0.75 2.66
C LEU A 82 8.38 0.56 2.14
N CYS A 83 7.32 1.07 2.76
CA CYS A 83 6.73 2.38 2.44
C CYS A 83 7.75 3.52 2.59
N ILE A 84 8.76 3.38 3.46
CA ILE A 84 9.83 4.38 3.62
C ILE A 84 10.59 4.58 2.30
N LEU A 85 10.70 3.54 1.47
CA LEU A 85 11.39 3.60 0.19
C LEU A 85 10.46 4.06 -0.94
N SER A 86 9.19 3.64 -0.93
CA SER A 86 8.24 3.98 -1.99
C SER A 86 7.64 5.37 -1.85
N LEU A 87 7.39 5.85 -0.64
CA LEU A 87 6.70 7.13 -0.43
C LEU A 87 7.49 8.34 -0.96
N PRO A 88 8.82 8.44 -0.77
CA PRO A 88 9.61 9.53 -1.36
C PRO A 88 9.50 9.61 -2.88
N LEU A 89 9.39 8.46 -3.58
CA LEU A 89 9.19 8.40 -5.03
C LEU A 89 7.89 9.11 -5.45
N PHE A 90 6.78 8.87 -4.74
CA PHE A 90 5.51 9.52 -5.08
C PHE A 90 5.46 10.98 -4.64
N ILE A 91 6.18 11.36 -3.58
CA ILE A 91 6.37 12.77 -3.22
C ILE A 91 7.10 13.51 -4.35
N THR A 92 8.19 12.97 -4.89
CA THR A 92 8.92 13.62 -5.99
C THR A 92 8.13 13.64 -7.30
N LEU A 93 7.34 12.60 -7.59
CA LEU A 93 6.46 12.58 -8.76
C LEU A 93 5.31 13.60 -8.68
N THR A 94 4.80 13.84 -7.47
CA THR A 94 3.68 14.77 -7.25
C THR A 94 4.11 16.21 -7.04
N SER A 95 5.39 16.48 -6.75
CA SER A 95 5.88 17.86 -6.59
C SER A 95 5.90 18.67 -7.89
N GLY A 96 5.72 18.01 -9.04
CA GLY A 96 5.65 18.65 -10.36
C GLY A 96 4.25 18.76 -10.97
N ILE A 97 3.20 18.36 -10.23
CA ILE A 97 1.78 18.42 -10.63
C ILE A 97 1.13 19.67 -10.05
#